data_AF-A0A102KG35-F1
#
_entry.id   AF-A0A102KG35-F1
#
_cell.length_a   1.000
_cell.length_b   1.000
_cell.length_c   1.000
_cell.angle_alpha   90.00
_cell.angle_beta   90.00
_cell.angle_gamma   90.00
#
_symmetry.space_group_name_H-M   'P 1'
#
loop_
_entity.id
_entity.type
_entity.pdbx_description
1 polymer ?
#
loop_
_entity_poly.entity_id
_entity_poly.type
_entity_poly.pdbx_seq_one_letter_code
_entity_poly.pdbx_strand_id
1 'polypeptide(L)'
;MSWHKGFDPKVLGGIDIGSPHINPERDRPLNKSPKRTYYVNASKRLAELIDTIYEWYPDDTVAVVSHSQGTMVAALAMLYVKRVPDTLFLCNSPYCFEDKVIDGVMMGNDAPTARSRVRTFFNILDLFKASQSDSARKTTEKQLEGVGGWLDIETQAVSTAGEADGPGNDPASSTECEPGARMKWSPSVSTEQPVPGQEDHRNHGRLFVYCSPHDRVMGSTPLKSIGWKGVDYWLPDPNTPQGKVEPFKKYAGVLFQRQFMRAYPVGSTPDQGDGPGTPRHPTDGRPLWIPPSPKVAGLLDEMASIGKDEKIYVNGPRVPDPMSADLMYDFNEDLDPDPSKGKKLSKTEDFKYYKELLYEKLKWVDDEPNPYDKRPRRRRQTDAEIKHELDTTDAIPTNHSTIFSHLEGELARRILAYDLPIGRADSFSNRTFWKQLIKQADWLEPGSDAAYEQGGDFEDKSPPPPASIPKREKWPRKISNACADCTD
;
A
#
# COMPACT_ATOMS: atom_id res chain seq x y z
N MET A 1 0.40 15.48 -6.30
CA MET A 1 -0.97 14.92 -6.32
C MET A 1 -1.93 16.09 -6.17
N SER A 2 -3.03 16.15 -6.94
CA SER A 2 -4.12 17.07 -6.61
C SER A 2 -5.02 16.39 -5.59
N TRP A 3 -5.15 16.99 -4.41
CA TRP A 3 -5.91 16.44 -3.28
C TRP A 3 -7.33 17.03 -3.21
N HIS A 4 -7.69 17.93 -4.12
CA HIS A 4 -8.90 18.75 -3.99
C HIS A 4 -10.08 18.17 -4.77
N LYS A 5 -9.86 17.71 -6.00
CA LYS A 5 -10.91 17.16 -6.86
C LYS A 5 -10.97 15.63 -6.70
N GLY A 6 -12.18 15.12 -6.51
CA GLY A 6 -12.48 13.70 -6.67
C GLY A 6 -12.41 13.30 -8.14
N PHE A 7 -12.47 12.00 -8.41
CA PHE A 7 -12.65 11.48 -9.76
C PHE A 7 -14.09 11.72 -10.21
N ASP A 8 -14.27 12.29 -11.41
CA ASP A 8 -15.57 12.36 -12.08
C ASP A 8 -15.46 11.60 -13.41
N PRO A 9 -16.26 10.54 -13.62
CA PRO A 9 -16.22 9.79 -14.87
C PRO A 9 -16.77 10.59 -16.06
N LYS A 10 -17.41 11.74 -15.83
CA LYS A 10 -17.83 12.65 -16.91
C LYS A 10 -16.69 13.57 -17.28
N VAL A 11 -16.03 13.26 -18.40
CA VAL A 11 -14.91 14.04 -18.92
C VAL A 11 -15.38 15.11 -19.92
N LEU A 12 -14.45 15.97 -20.33
CA LEU A 12 -14.69 17.12 -21.21
C LEU A 12 -15.54 16.74 -22.45
N GLY A 13 -16.63 17.47 -22.68
CA GLY A 13 -17.60 17.17 -23.75
C GLY A 13 -18.80 16.31 -23.32
N GLY A 14 -18.92 15.98 -22.02
CA GLY A 14 -20.08 15.25 -21.48
C GLY A 14 -20.02 13.73 -21.66
N ILE A 15 -18.88 13.20 -22.09
CA ILE A 15 -18.65 11.76 -22.27
C ILE A 15 -18.44 11.13 -20.90
N ASP A 16 -19.26 10.14 -20.55
CA ASP A 16 -19.11 9.34 -19.32
C ASP A 16 -18.22 8.12 -19.61
N ILE A 17 -16.92 8.21 -19.28
CA ILE A 17 -15.97 7.10 -19.46
C ILE A 17 -16.25 5.91 -18.54
N GLY A 18 -17.04 6.12 -17.48
CA GLY A 18 -17.52 5.05 -16.63
C GLY A 18 -18.81 4.41 -17.14
N SER A 19 -19.36 4.85 -18.27
CA SER A 19 -20.52 4.21 -18.89
C SER A 19 -20.21 2.74 -19.20
N PRO A 20 -21.17 1.82 -18.99
CA PRO A 20 -20.97 0.40 -19.30
C PRO A 20 -20.78 0.11 -20.80
N HIS A 21 -20.98 1.12 -21.67
CA HIS A 21 -20.67 1.06 -23.10
C HIS A 21 -19.20 1.37 -23.42
N ILE A 22 -18.52 2.09 -22.52
CA ILE A 22 -17.11 2.48 -22.67
C ILE A 22 -16.24 1.59 -21.78
N ASN A 23 -16.59 1.48 -20.50
CA ASN A 23 -15.97 0.56 -19.56
C ASN A 23 -16.82 -0.71 -19.42
N PRO A 24 -16.42 -1.85 -20.01
CA PRO A 24 -17.18 -3.08 -19.95
C PRO A 24 -17.11 -3.79 -18.59
N GLU A 25 -16.19 -3.42 -17.70
CA GLU A 25 -16.01 -4.08 -16.39
C GLU A 25 -17.20 -3.80 -15.47
N ARG A 26 -17.94 -4.87 -15.16
CA ARG A 26 -19.14 -4.83 -14.31
C ARG A 26 -18.86 -5.13 -12.86
N ASP A 27 -17.69 -5.65 -12.54
CA ASP A 27 -17.22 -5.79 -11.16
C ASP A 27 -16.65 -4.46 -10.62
N ARG A 28 -16.23 -3.55 -11.50
CA ARG A 28 -15.50 -2.31 -11.14
C ARG A 28 -16.05 -1.08 -11.88
N PRO A 29 -17.30 -0.68 -11.61
CA PRO A 29 -17.87 0.52 -12.23
C PRO A 29 -17.09 1.77 -11.82
N LEU A 30 -16.65 2.57 -12.80
CA LEU A 30 -16.01 3.86 -12.55
C LEU A 30 -17.05 4.90 -12.15
N ASN A 31 -17.22 5.08 -10.85
CA ASN A 31 -18.17 6.03 -10.26
C ASN A 31 -17.51 7.33 -9.83
N LYS A 32 -18.32 8.38 -9.72
CA LYS A 32 -17.86 9.66 -9.17
C LYS A 32 -17.40 9.45 -7.74
N SER A 33 -16.19 9.87 -7.42
CA SER A 33 -15.65 9.83 -6.06
C SER A 33 -15.84 11.17 -5.36
N PRO A 34 -15.96 11.18 -4.02
CA PRO A 34 -15.90 12.41 -3.24
C PRO A 34 -14.53 13.10 -3.41
N LYS A 35 -14.44 14.33 -2.92
CA LYS A 35 -13.16 15.07 -2.83
C LYS A 35 -12.14 14.27 -2.02
N ARG A 36 -10.87 14.45 -2.33
CA ARG A 36 -9.75 13.73 -1.70
C ARG A 36 -9.16 14.49 -0.50
N THR A 37 -9.83 15.53 -0.03
CA THR A 37 -9.46 16.34 1.14
C THR A 37 -9.30 15.50 2.41
N TYR A 38 -10.07 14.42 2.54
CA TYR A 38 -9.94 13.47 3.64
C TYR A 38 -8.56 12.80 3.72
N TYR A 39 -7.84 12.64 2.60
CA TYR A 39 -6.46 12.13 2.61
C TYR A 39 -5.55 13.01 3.45
N VAL A 40 -5.77 14.33 3.40
CA VAL A 40 -4.93 15.28 4.11
C VAL A 40 -5.14 15.16 5.61
N ASN A 41 -6.40 15.07 6.06
CA ASN A 41 -6.72 14.87 7.48
C ASN A 41 -6.19 13.52 7.97
N ALA A 42 -6.40 12.44 7.19
CA ALA A 42 -5.84 11.13 7.52
C ALA A 42 -4.30 11.14 7.61
N SER A 43 -3.63 11.89 6.73
CA SER A 43 -2.16 12.03 6.72
C SER A 43 -1.65 12.82 7.92
N LYS A 44 -2.37 13.88 8.32
CA LYS A 44 -2.06 14.66 9.53
C LYS A 44 -2.22 13.83 10.78
N ARG A 45 -3.31 13.05 10.89
CA ARG A 45 -3.51 12.11 12.00
C ARG A 45 -2.39 11.08 12.08
N LEU A 46 -2.04 10.45 10.95
CA LEU A 46 -0.92 9.51 10.91
C LEU A 46 0.40 10.17 11.34
N ALA A 47 0.64 11.40 10.91
CA ALA A 47 1.83 12.14 11.32
C ALA A 47 1.84 12.42 12.84
N GLU A 48 0.69 12.83 13.40
CA GLU A 48 0.53 13.08 14.83
C GLU A 48 0.74 11.83 15.67
N LEU A 49 0.24 10.67 15.22
CA LEU A 49 0.49 9.37 15.86
C LEU A 49 1.98 9.05 15.91
N ILE A 50 2.69 9.21 14.79
CA ILE A 50 4.13 8.93 14.71
C ILE A 50 4.92 9.88 15.61
N ASP A 51 4.61 11.18 15.57
CA ASP A 51 5.28 12.17 16.39
C ASP A 51 5.00 11.94 17.88
N THR A 52 3.77 11.57 18.26
CA THR A 52 3.38 11.27 19.65
C THR A 52 4.12 10.04 20.19
N ILE A 53 4.30 8.99 19.38
CA ILE A 53 5.15 7.85 19.74
C ILE A 53 6.57 8.32 20.05
N TYR A 54 7.16 9.15 19.18
CA TYR A 54 8.54 9.62 19.39
C TYR A 54 8.71 10.68 20.48
N GLU A 55 7.65 11.40 20.84
CA GLU A 55 7.66 12.35 21.96
C GLU A 55 7.73 11.62 23.31
N TRP A 56 6.99 10.51 23.45
CA TRP A 56 6.96 9.71 24.67
C TRP A 56 8.06 8.64 24.71
N TYR A 57 8.36 8.04 23.56
CA TYR A 57 9.30 6.93 23.37
C TYR A 57 10.31 7.25 22.26
N PRO A 58 11.29 8.13 22.52
CA PRO A 58 12.18 8.68 21.48
C PRO A 58 13.13 7.66 20.83
N ASP A 59 13.34 6.51 21.45
CA ASP A 59 14.21 5.44 20.94
C ASP A 59 13.43 4.23 20.41
N ASP A 60 12.10 4.27 20.44
CA ASP A 60 11.26 3.23 19.82
C ASP A 60 11.49 3.15 18.31
N THR A 61 11.32 1.95 17.77
CA THR A 61 11.44 1.66 16.35
C THR A 61 10.05 1.58 15.74
N VAL A 62 9.77 2.48 14.79
CA VAL A 62 8.46 2.61 14.15
C VAL A 62 8.59 2.26 12.67
N ALA A 63 7.79 1.30 12.21
CA ALA A 63 7.64 0.98 10.80
C ALA A 63 6.21 1.31 10.35
N VAL A 64 6.08 1.98 9.20
CA VAL A 64 4.78 2.23 8.57
C VAL A 64 4.65 1.31 7.37
N VAL A 65 3.83 0.28 7.51
CA VAL A 65 3.46 -0.61 6.40
C VAL A 65 2.16 -0.11 5.79
N SER A 66 2.21 0.34 4.53
CA SER A 66 1.04 0.90 3.84
C SER A 66 0.77 0.17 2.53
N HIS A 67 -0.51 -0.01 2.21
CA HIS A 67 -0.96 -0.71 1.01
C HIS A 67 -1.94 0.14 0.20
N SER A 68 -1.93 -0.04 -1.12
CA SER A 68 -2.88 0.59 -2.02
C SER A 68 -2.95 2.11 -1.83
N GLN A 69 -4.14 2.69 -1.76
CA GLN A 69 -4.35 4.11 -1.53
C GLN A 69 -3.81 4.61 -0.19
N GLY A 70 -3.64 3.72 0.80
CA GLY A 70 -2.99 4.03 2.08
C GLY A 70 -1.53 4.48 1.91
N THR A 71 -0.86 4.07 0.84
CA THR A 71 0.51 4.55 0.54
C THR A 71 0.57 6.04 0.25
N MET A 72 -0.52 6.61 -0.28
CA MET A 72 -0.61 8.04 -0.56
C MET A 72 -0.80 8.84 0.72
N VAL A 73 -1.58 8.30 1.68
CA VAL A 73 -1.71 8.85 3.04
C VAL A 73 -0.35 8.80 3.74
N ALA A 74 0.30 7.63 3.74
CA ALA A 74 1.59 7.44 4.40
C ALA A 74 2.67 8.36 3.82
N ALA A 75 2.79 8.43 2.49
CA ALA A 75 3.75 9.30 1.81
C ALA A 75 3.53 10.79 2.14
N LEU A 76 2.27 11.25 2.20
CA LEU A 76 1.96 12.62 2.58
C LEU A 76 2.23 12.88 4.08
N ALA A 77 1.93 11.92 4.96
CA ALA A 77 2.22 12.02 6.38
C ALA A 77 3.72 12.26 6.64
N MET A 78 4.61 11.64 5.85
CA MET A 78 6.06 11.86 5.96
C MET A 78 6.46 13.34 5.75
N LEU A 79 5.66 14.12 5.04
CA LEU A 79 5.91 15.55 4.82
C LEU A 79 5.36 16.43 5.96
N TYR A 80 4.55 15.85 6.86
CA TYR A 80 3.99 16.53 8.04
C TYR A 80 4.73 16.20 9.34
N VAL A 81 5.25 14.97 9.48
CA VAL A 81 5.94 14.53 10.70
C VAL A 81 7.13 15.42 11.05
N LYS A 82 7.33 15.66 12.34
CA LYS A 82 8.58 16.21 12.87
C LYS A 82 9.72 15.23 12.70
N ARG A 83 9.42 13.92 12.82
CA ARG A 83 10.37 12.82 12.65
C ARG A 83 9.76 11.66 11.87
N VAL A 84 10.41 11.28 10.76
CA VAL A 84 9.99 10.11 9.98
C VAL A 84 10.10 8.79 10.78
N PRO A 85 9.23 7.80 10.51
CA PRO A 85 9.40 6.44 10.99
C PRO A 85 10.74 5.87 10.50
N ASP A 86 11.19 4.80 11.14
CA ASP A 86 12.45 4.15 10.78
C ASP A 86 12.36 3.46 9.42
N THR A 87 11.19 2.94 9.05
CA THR A 87 10.99 2.35 7.72
C THR A 87 9.59 2.65 7.19
N LEU A 88 9.50 2.92 5.89
CA LEU A 88 8.22 3.08 5.18
C LEU A 88 8.09 2.05 4.06
N PHE A 89 6.96 1.37 4.00
CA PHE A 89 6.63 0.44 2.92
C PHE A 89 5.49 0.99 2.10
N LEU A 90 5.72 1.10 0.79
CA LEU A 90 4.74 1.48 -0.21
C LEU A 90 4.36 0.23 -1.02
N CYS A 91 3.36 -0.51 -0.54
CA CYS A 91 2.94 -1.76 -1.15
C CYS A 91 1.80 -1.55 -2.14
N ASN A 92 1.98 -1.97 -3.39
CA ASN A 92 0.99 -1.81 -4.46
C ASN A 92 0.49 -0.35 -4.58
N SER A 93 1.43 0.59 -4.46
CA SER A 93 1.14 2.02 -4.42
C SER A 93 0.55 2.54 -5.74
N PRO A 94 -0.54 3.33 -5.74
CA PRO A 94 -1.07 4.01 -6.94
C PRO A 94 -0.23 5.21 -7.37
N TYR A 95 0.88 5.50 -6.67
CA TYR A 95 1.77 6.59 -7.03
C TYR A 95 2.34 6.39 -8.45
N CYS A 96 2.30 7.42 -9.29
CA CYS A 96 2.79 7.37 -10.66
C CYS A 96 3.70 8.57 -10.94
N PHE A 97 4.79 8.33 -11.66
CA PHE A 97 5.76 9.37 -12.06
C PHE A 97 5.43 10.03 -13.39
N GLU A 98 4.62 9.40 -14.24
CA GLU A 98 4.31 9.89 -15.58
C GLU A 98 3.12 10.84 -15.58
N ASP A 99 3.16 11.82 -16.48
CA ASP A 99 1.98 12.62 -16.82
C ASP A 99 1.02 11.79 -17.66
N LYS A 100 -0.26 11.81 -17.29
CA LYS A 100 -1.30 11.13 -18.07
C LYS A 100 -2.15 12.16 -18.78
N VAL A 101 -2.52 11.87 -20.03
CA VAL A 101 -3.44 12.72 -20.80
C VAL A 101 -4.74 12.95 -20.03
N ILE A 102 -5.24 11.91 -19.35
CA ILE A 102 -6.45 11.98 -18.53
C ILE A 102 -6.30 12.92 -17.32
N ASP A 103 -5.10 13.09 -16.76
CA ASP A 103 -4.85 14.03 -15.67
C ASP A 103 -5.12 15.47 -16.13
N GLY A 104 -4.64 15.82 -17.32
CA GLY A 104 -4.88 17.14 -17.93
C GLY A 104 -6.36 17.37 -18.25
N VAL A 105 -7.07 16.34 -18.71
CA VAL A 105 -8.52 16.42 -18.98
C VAL A 105 -9.34 16.60 -17.71
N MET A 106 -8.98 15.90 -16.62
CA MET A 106 -9.73 15.94 -15.36
C MET A 106 -9.40 17.13 -14.46
N MET A 107 -8.13 17.52 -14.42
CA MET A 107 -7.63 18.51 -13.46
C MET A 107 -7.19 19.81 -14.12
N GLY A 108 -7.06 19.86 -15.45
CA GLY A 108 -6.58 21.04 -16.16
C GLY A 108 -5.20 21.48 -15.67
N ASN A 109 -5.06 22.77 -15.36
CA ASN A 109 -3.80 23.34 -14.86
C ASN A 109 -3.42 22.84 -13.45
N ASP A 110 -4.35 22.21 -12.71
CA ASP A 110 -4.08 21.65 -11.38
C ASP A 110 -3.44 20.25 -11.46
N ALA A 111 -3.27 19.70 -12.67
CA ALA A 111 -2.68 18.39 -12.88
C ALA A 111 -1.20 18.37 -12.43
N PRO A 112 -0.81 17.46 -11.52
CA PRO A 112 0.57 17.39 -11.07
C PRO A 112 1.47 16.86 -12.18
N THR A 113 2.48 17.64 -12.54
CA THR A 113 3.48 17.26 -13.56
C THR A 113 4.38 16.11 -13.12
N ALA A 114 5.00 15.42 -14.08
CA ALA A 114 5.94 14.33 -13.85
C ALA A 114 7.12 14.79 -12.99
N ARG A 115 7.64 16.00 -13.25
CA ARG A 115 8.70 16.61 -12.44
C ARG A 115 8.25 16.88 -11.01
N SER A 116 7.03 17.37 -10.81
CA SER A 116 6.49 17.60 -9.46
C SER A 116 6.33 16.29 -8.70
N ARG A 117 5.88 15.22 -9.37
CA ARG A 117 5.79 13.87 -8.80
C ARG A 117 7.19 13.39 -8.38
N VAL A 118 8.15 13.34 -9.30
CA VAL A 118 9.52 12.92 -8.97
C VAL A 118 10.13 13.76 -7.83
N ARG A 119 9.93 15.08 -7.84
CA ARG A 119 10.37 15.97 -6.75
C ARG A 119 9.77 15.58 -5.41
N THR A 120 8.46 15.35 -5.34
CA THR A 120 7.80 14.91 -4.10
C THR A 120 8.38 13.58 -3.60
N PHE A 121 8.58 12.61 -4.48
CA PHE A 121 9.16 11.32 -4.10
C PHE A 121 10.59 11.47 -3.58
N PHE A 122 11.42 12.29 -4.22
CA PHE A 122 12.78 12.58 -3.75
C PHE A 122 12.82 13.33 -2.43
N ASN A 123 11.92 14.28 -2.21
CA ASN A 123 11.83 14.96 -0.92
C ASN A 123 11.54 13.95 0.21
N ILE A 124 10.68 12.96 -0.01
CA ILE A 124 10.43 11.88 0.97
C ILE A 124 11.71 11.06 1.19
N LEU A 125 12.39 10.64 0.12
CA LEU A 125 13.65 9.88 0.26
C LEU A 125 14.75 10.68 0.96
N ASP A 126 14.84 12.00 0.75
CA ASP A 126 15.79 12.87 1.44
C ASP A 126 15.52 12.89 2.96
N LEU A 127 14.25 12.80 3.40
CA LEU A 127 13.90 12.70 4.82
C LEU A 127 14.41 11.38 5.44
N PHE A 128 14.21 10.25 4.76
CA PHE A 128 14.72 8.95 5.21
C PHE A 128 16.26 8.89 5.18
N LYS A 129 16.88 9.48 4.16
CA LYS A 129 18.34 9.63 4.11
C LYS A 129 18.88 10.41 5.30
N ALA A 130 18.22 11.50 5.67
CA ALA A 130 18.62 12.28 6.84
C ALA A 130 18.44 11.48 8.15
N SER A 131 17.37 10.69 8.26
CA SER A 131 17.06 9.91 9.48
C SER A 131 18.03 8.77 9.75
N GLN A 132 18.81 8.31 8.76
CA GLN A 132 19.87 7.30 8.95
C GLN A 132 20.89 7.70 10.03
N SER A 133 21.17 9.00 10.17
CA SER A 133 22.05 9.50 11.24
C SER A 133 21.49 9.24 12.64
N ASP A 134 20.16 9.23 12.79
CA ASP A 134 19.48 8.93 14.04
C ASP A 134 19.30 7.43 14.25
N SER A 135 19.44 6.60 13.21
CA SER A 135 19.35 5.13 13.33
C SER A 135 20.50 4.55 14.15
N ALA A 136 21.68 5.16 14.09
CA ALA A 136 22.86 4.71 14.83
C ALA A 136 22.63 4.71 16.35
N ARG A 137 21.84 5.66 16.90
CA ARG A 137 21.53 5.67 18.33
C ARG A 137 20.56 4.56 18.76
N LYS A 138 19.65 4.14 17.86
CA LYS A 138 18.64 3.10 18.14
C LYS A 138 19.17 1.68 18.02
N THR A 139 20.33 1.52 17.42
CA THR A 139 20.92 0.22 17.08
C THR A 139 22.21 -0.06 17.84
N THR A 140 22.40 0.62 18.98
CA THR A 140 23.49 0.32 19.92
C THR A 140 23.23 -1.01 20.61
N GLU A 141 24.29 -1.70 21.04
CA GLU A 141 24.17 -2.98 21.77
C GLU A 141 23.21 -2.89 22.97
N LYS A 142 23.27 -1.80 23.74
CA LYS A 142 22.34 -1.53 24.84
C LYS A 142 20.88 -1.36 24.39
N GLN A 143 20.64 -0.73 23.24
CA GLN A 143 19.29 -0.57 22.71
C GLN A 143 18.74 -1.88 22.16
N LEU A 144 19.62 -2.73 21.63
CA LEU A 144 19.30 -4.06 21.11
C LEU A 144 19.32 -5.17 22.16
N GLU A 145 19.75 -4.88 23.40
CA GLU A 145 19.73 -5.84 24.50
C GLU A 145 18.30 -6.33 24.76
N GLY A 146 18.04 -7.61 24.51
CA GLY A 146 16.72 -8.23 24.65
C GLY A 146 15.76 -7.95 23.48
N VAL A 147 16.20 -7.25 22.44
CA VAL A 147 15.49 -7.07 21.17
C VAL A 147 15.94 -8.21 20.24
N GLY A 148 15.04 -9.11 19.85
CA GLY A 148 15.35 -10.16 18.88
C GLY A 148 16.23 -11.30 19.42
N GLY A 149 15.99 -11.76 20.65
CA GLY A 149 16.67 -12.93 21.21
C GLY A 149 16.14 -14.26 20.67
N TRP A 150 17.05 -15.21 20.46
CA TRP A 150 16.75 -16.64 20.34
C TRP A 150 15.96 -17.09 21.58
N LEU A 151 14.85 -17.79 21.37
CA LEU A 151 14.17 -18.51 22.43
C LEU A 151 14.98 -19.76 22.75
N ASP A 152 15.85 -19.68 23.75
CA ASP A 152 16.13 -20.84 24.60
C ASP A 152 14.85 -21.11 25.41
N ILE A 153 13.85 -21.75 24.79
CA ILE A 153 12.75 -22.38 25.53
C ILE A 153 13.23 -23.79 25.89
N GLU A 154 13.76 -23.94 27.09
CA GLU A 154 13.41 -25.13 27.86
C GLU A 154 11.89 -25.09 28.08
N THR A 155 11.23 -26.08 27.53
CA THR A 155 9.81 -26.39 27.61
C THR A 155 9.15 -26.00 28.93
N GLN A 156 8.21 -25.05 28.89
CA GLN A 156 7.03 -25.12 29.75
C GLN A 156 5.76 -25.15 28.91
N ALA A 157 5.05 -26.25 29.11
CA ALA A 157 3.82 -26.73 28.49
C ALA A 157 2.88 -25.68 27.89
N VAL A 158 2.59 -25.88 26.60
CA VAL A 158 1.47 -25.28 25.87
C VAL A 158 0.15 -25.81 26.46
N SER A 159 -0.65 -24.94 27.06
CA SER A 159 -2.07 -25.21 27.27
C SER A 159 -2.84 -24.78 26.02
N THR A 160 -3.51 -25.74 25.41
CA THR A 160 -4.35 -25.64 24.21
C THR A 160 -5.43 -24.55 24.33
N ALA A 161 -5.44 -23.57 23.42
CA ALA A 161 -6.55 -22.65 23.21
C ALA A 161 -7.34 -23.08 21.95
N GLY A 162 -8.63 -23.33 22.12
CA GLY A 162 -9.55 -23.68 21.04
C GLY A 162 -9.96 -22.49 20.18
N GLU A 163 -10.40 -22.80 18.97
CA GLU A 163 -10.96 -21.89 17.97
C GLU A 163 -12.12 -21.05 18.52
N ALA A 164 -12.13 -19.75 18.23
CA ALA A 164 -13.27 -18.87 18.44
C ALA A 164 -13.47 -17.93 17.25
N ASP A 165 -14.51 -18.21 16.46
CA ASP A 165 -15.09 -17.32 15.45
C ASP A 165 -15.91 -16.20 16.14
N GLY A 166 -15.63 -14.94 15.82
CA GLY A 166 -16.42 -13.77 16.26
C GLY A 166 -15.58 -12.51 16.49
N PRO A 167 -16.17 -11.30 16.47
CA PRO A 167 -15.42 -10.05 16.43
C PRO A 167 -14.59 -9.85 17.70
N GLY A 168 -13.29 -10.08 17.57
CA GLY A 168 -12.19 -9.46 18.31
C GLY A 168 -12.40 -9.28 19.81
N ASN A 169 -12.60 -10.36 20.55
CA ASN A 169 -12.19 -10.38 21.95
C ASN A 169 -10.73 -10.87 21.98
N ASP A 170 -9.80 -9.94 22.13
CA ASP A 170 -8.41 -10.28 22.47
C ASP A 170 -8.43 -11.20 23.71
N PRO A 171 -7.68 -12.32 23.71
CA PRO A 171 -7.61 -13.17 24.90
C PRO A 171 -7.08 -12.32 26.06
N ALA A 172 -7.86 -12.28 27.14
CA ALA A 172 -7.49 -11.62 28.37
C ALA A 172 -6.26 -12.31 28.98
N SER A 173 -5.06 -11.89 28.55
CA SER A 173 -3.82 -12.16 29.27
C SER A 173 -3.84 -11.29 30.53
N SER A 174 -4.26 -11.90 31.63
CA SER A 174 -4.30 -11.34 32.97
C SER A 174 -2.90 -11.31 33.60
N THR A 175 -2.01 -10.55 32.97
CA THR A 175 -0.79 -10.10 33.65
C THR A 175 -0.68 -8.60 33.41
N GLU A 176 -1.11 -7.83 34.41
CA GLU A 176 -0.73 -6.43 34.53
C GLU A 176 0.80 -6.39 34.55
N CYS A 177 1.41 -6.00 33.43
CA CYS A 177 2.84 -5.81 33.37
C CYS A 177 3.19 -4.55 34.16
N GLU A 178 4.03 -4.69 35.18
CA GLU A 178 4.52 -3.56 35.95
C GLU A 178 5.17 -2.49 35.05
N PRO A 179 5.08 -1.20 35.40
CA PRO A 179 5.77 -0.13 34.67
C PRO A 179 7.28 -0.39 34.68
N GLY A 180 7.84 -0.81 33.55
CA GLY A 180 9.25 -1.18 33.42
C GLY A 180 9.52 -2.67 33.20
N ALA A 181 8.48 -3.51 33.17
CA ALA A 181 8.59 -4.88 32.67
C ALA A 181 8.94 -4.86 31.18
N ARG A 182 10.24 -5.07 30.91
CA ARG A 182 10.83 -5.15 29.57
C ARG A 182 10.24 -6.36 28.84
N MET A 183 9.10 -6.19 28.16
CA MET A 183 8.60 -7.23 27.28
C MET A 183 9.59 -7.41 26.14
N LYS A 184 10.32 -8.53 26.18
CA LYS A 184 11.25 -8.92 25.13
C LYS A 184 10.43 -9.32 23.91
N TRP A 185 10.48 -8.51 22.85
CA TRP A 185 10.00 -8.94 21.55
C TRP A 185 11.02 -9.92 20.96
N SER A 186 10.63 -11.18 20.85
CA SER A 186 11.33 -12.20 20.05
C SER A 186 10.41 -12.56 18.88
N PRO A 187 10.93 -12.62 17.64
CA PRO A 187 10.20 -13.31 16.58
C PRO A 187 9.90 -14.74 17.07
N SER A 188 8.66 -15.20 16.91
CA SER A 188 8.24 -16.58 17.18
C SER A 188 8.89 -17.61 16.25
N VAL A 189 9.73 -17.16 15.32
CA VAL A 189 10.54 -17.98 14.43
C VAL A 189 11.97 -17.93 14.95
N SER A 190 12.60 -19.09 15.17
CA SER A 190 14.06 -19.12 15.32
C SER A 190 14.64 -18.37 14.13
N THR A 191 15.33 -17.26 14.37
CA THR A 191 16.09 -16.61 13.31
C THR A 191 17.15 -17.60 12.89
N GLU A 192 16.88 -18.35 11.81
CA GLU A 192 17.88 -19.21 11.17
C GLU A 192 19.16 -18.40 11.00
N GLN A 193 20.30 -19.10 11.09
CA GLN A 193 21.61 -18.46 11.14
C GLN A 193 21.72 -17.33 10.11
N PRO A 194 22.21 -16.14 10.52
CA PRO A 194 22.30 -15.01 9.63
C PRO A 194 23.06 -15.40 8.38
N VAL A 195 22.62 -14.89 7.23
CA VAL A 195 23.32 -15.11 5.95
C VAL A 195 24.79 -14.70 6.14
N PRO A 196 25.76 -15.62 5.95
CA PRO A 196 27.17 -15.29 6.14
C PRO A 196 27.57 -14.08 5.30
N GLY A 197 28.02 -13.00 5.96
CA GLY A 197 28.45 -11.75 5.32
C GLY A 197 27.38 -10.65 5.15
N GLN A 198 26.13 -10.87 5.59
CA GLN A 198 25.06 -9.85 5.64
C GLN A 198 24.34 -9.85 7.00
N GLU A 199 25.11 -9.81 8.08
CA GLU A 199 24.60 -9.87 9.46
C GLU A 199 23.82 -8.61 9.91
N ASP A 200 23.79 -7.58 9.07
CA ASP A 200 23.23 -6.27 9.44
C ASP A 200 21.77 -6.09 8.97
N HIS A 201 20.82 -6.56 9.80
CA HIS A 201 19.37 -6.34 9.65
C HIS A 201 18.91 -4.91 9.99
N ARG A 202 19.81 -3.90 9.95
CA ARG A 202 19.46 -2.49 10.18
C ARG A 202 18.72 -1.92 8.97
N ASN A 203 17.39 -2.05 8.99
CA ASN A 203 16.49 -1.49 7.98
C ASN A 203 16.03 -0.04 8.28
N HIS A 204 16.58 0.60 9.31
CA HIS A 204 16.25 1.98 9.66
C HIS A 204 16.71 2.98 8.58
N GLY A 205 15.95 4.05 8.41
CA GLY A 205 16.14 5.06 7.38
C GLY A 205 15.90 4.54 5.96
N ARG A 206 15.11 3.47 5.79
CA ARG A 206 14.81 2.87 4.47
C ARG A 206 13.36 3.08 4.04
N LEU A 207 13.16 3.11 2.72
CA LEU A 207 11.87 3.09 2.06
C LEU A 207 11.83 1.90 1.11
N PHE A 208 10.83 1.04 1.26
CA PHE A 208 10.58 -0.11 0.41
C PHE A 208 9.39 0.13 -0.53
N VAL A 209 9.58 -0.18 -1.81
CA VAL A 209 8.49 -0.25 -2.80
C VAL A 209 8.24 -1.72 -3.13
N TYR A 210 7.04 -2.20 -2.83
CA TYR A 210 6.59 -3.53 -3.23
C TYR A 210 5.66 -3.40 -4.43
N CYS A 211 5.98 -4.13 -5.49
CA CYS A 211 5.22 -4.08 -6.73
C CYS A 211 4.90 -5.47 -7.27
N SER A 212 3.80 -5.58 -8.01
CA SER A 212 3.37 -6.81 -8.66
C SER A 212 2.93 -6.50 -10.10
N PRO A 213 3.53 -7.12 -11.13
CA PRO A 213 3.07 -6.95 -12.51
C PRO A 213 1.68 -7.57 -12.75
N HIS A 214 1.17 -8.37 -11.81
CA HIS A 214 -0.13 -9.04 -11.88
C HIS A 214 -1.27 -8.23 -11.23
N ASP A 215 -0.96 -7.11 -10.58
CA ASP A 215 -1.94 -6.24 -9.96
C ASP A 215 -2.77 -5.48 -11.00
N ARG A 216 -4.03 -5.90 -11.18
CA ARG A 216 -4.93 -5.33 -12.20
C ARG A 216 -5.41 -3.92 -11.86
N VAL A 217 -5.46 -3.56 -10.57
CA VAL A 217 -5.87 -2.20 -10.17
C VAL A 217 -4.75 -1.23 -10.52
N MET A 218 -3.54 -1.60 -10.12
CA MET A 218 -2.36 -0.76 -10.30
C MET A 218 -1.83 -0.74 -11.74
N GLY A 219 -2.06 -1.83 -12.46
CA GLY A 219 -1.69 -2.01 -13.87
C GLY A 219 -2.69 -1.47 -14.88
N SER A 220 -3.78 -0.82 -14.44
CA SER A 220 -4.70 -0.16 -15.36
C SER A 220 -3.99 0.95 -16.16
N THR A 221 -4.30 1.07 -17.44
CA THR A 221 -3.72 2.04 -18.39
C THR A 221 -3.83 3.50 -17.91
N PRO A 222 -4.92 3.93 -17.24
CA PRO A 222 -5.00 5.27 -16.66
C PRO A 222 -4.01 5.52 -15.51
N LEU A 223 -3.56 4.47 -14.81
CA LEU A 223 -2.72 4.60 -13.63
C LEU A 223 -1.24 4.31 -13.93
N LYS A 224 -0.91 3.09 -14.37
CA LYS A 224 0.47 2.59 -14.55
C LYS A 224 1.39 2.97 -13.38
N SER A 225 1.02 2.58 -12.17
CA SER A 225 1.69 3.05 -10.96
C SER A 225 2.98 2.29 -10.64
N ILE A 226 3.72 2.79 -9.65
CA ILE A 226 4.89 2.10 -9.08
C ILE A 226 4.50 0.81 -8.36
N GLY A 227 3.24 0.66 -7.91
CA GLY A 227 2.74 -0.59 -7.34
C GLY A 227 2.62 -1.72 -8.35
N TRP A 228 2.58 -1.39 -9.64
CA TRP A 228 2.55 -2.37 -10.72
C TRP A 228 3.92 -2.51 -11.40
N LYS A 229 4.50 -1.39 -11.86
CA LYS A 229 5.75 -1.38 -12.66
C LYS A 229 7.03 -1.31 -11.81
N GLY A 230 6.91 -0.95 -10.54
CA GLY A 230 8.04 -0.55 -9.71
C GLY A 230 8.59 0.84 -10.08
N VAL A 231 9.69 1.21 -9.45
CA VAL A 231 10.45 2.42 -9.80
C VAL A 231 11.41 2.09 -10.94
N ASP A 232 11.39 2.92 -11.99
CA ASP A 232 12.27 2.78 -13.14
C ASP A 232 13.74 3.10 -12.81
N TYR A 233 14.65 2.53 -13.60
CA TYR A 233 16.10 2.77 -13.53
C TYR A 233 16.47 4.26 -13.68
N TRP A 234 15.68 5.00 -14.45
CA TRP A 234 15.88 6.43 -14.68
C TRP A 234 14.56 7.16 -14.47
N LEU A 235 14.60 8.20 -13.66
CA LEU A 235 13.51 9.14 -13.51
C LEU A 235 13.90 10.51 -14.11
N PRO A 236 12.94 11.31 -14.59
CA PRO A 236 13.20 12.70 -14.96
C PRO A 236 13.84 13.48 -13.81
N ASP A 237 14.91 14.23 -14.09
CA ASP A 237 15.49 15.12 -13.09
C ASP A 237 14.53 16.29 -12.83
N PRO A 238 14.06 16.50 -11.58
CA PRO A 238 13.14 17.58 -11.27
C PRO A 238 13.80 18.97 -11.32
N ASN A 239 15.13 19.07 -11.36
CA ASN A 239 15.89 20.32 -11.33
C ASN A 239 16.54 20.67 -12.68
N THR A 240 16.69 19.68 -13.56
CA THR A 240 17.33 19.87 -14.87
C THR A 240 16.37 19.50 -15.99
N PRO A 241 15.99 20.45 -16.87
CA PRO A 241 15.23 20.12 -18.07
C PRO A 241 15.90 19.00 -18.86
N GLN A 242 15.13 17.98 -19.25
CA GLN A 242 15.60 16.79 -19.99
C GLN A 242 16.66 15.93 -19.26
N GLY A 243 17.06 16.31 -18.05
CA GLY A 243 17.94 15.51 -17.21
C GLY A 243 17.28 14.22 -16.78
N LYS A 244 18.11 13.20 -16.51
CA LYS A 244 17.70 11.93 -15.92
C LYS A 244 18.55 11.65 -14.70
N VAL A 245 17.95 11.01 -13.70
CA VAL A 245 18.64 10.57 -12.50
C VAL A 245 18.36 9.10 -12.27
N GLU A 246 19.38 8.38 -11.81
CA GLU A 246 19.27 6.99 -11.36
C GLU A 246 18.89 6.98 -9.88
N PRO A 247 17.61 6.75 -9.51
CA PRO A 247 17.15 6.92 -8.13
C PRO A 247 17.86 5.95 -7.18
N PHE A 248 18.07 4.70 -7.59
CA PHE A 248 18.76 3.68 -6.78
C PHE A 248 20.24 3.99 -6.52
N LYS A 249 20.88 4.74 -7.43
CA LYS A 249 22.25 5.21 -7.25
C LYS A 249 22.30 6.44 -6.33
N LYS A 250 21.39 7.41 -6.53
CA LYS A 250 21.31 8.62 -5.71
C LYS A 250 20.92 8.34 -4.25
N TYR A 251 20.04 7.36 -4.06
CA TYR A 251 19.47 6.94 -2.78
C TYR A 251 19.92 5.54 -2.37
N ALA A 252 21.17 5.18 -2.71
CA ALA A 252 21.78 3.94 -2.26
C ALA A 252 21.74 3.85 -0.72
N GLY A 253 21.31 2.70 -0.21
CA GLY A 253 21.10 2.48 1.23
C GLY A 253 19.79 3.04 1.79
N VAL A 254 18.97 3.74 0.99
CA VAL A 254 17.68 4.32 1.43
C VAL A 254 16.51 3.74 0.64
N LEU A 255 16.59 3.73 -0.70
CA LEU A 255 15.52 3.23 -1.56
C LEU A 255 15.73 1.75 -1.89
N PHE A 256 14.75 0.94 -1.55
CA PHE A 256 14.69 -0.48 -1.85
C PHE A 256 13.39 -0.82 -2.59
N GLN A 257 13.44 -1.82 -3.47
CA GLN A 257 12.24 -2.36 -4.09
C GLN A 257 12.30 -3.87 -4.27
N ARG A 258 11.13 -4.50 -4.28
CA ARG A 258 10.91 -5.92 -4.58
C ARG A 258 9.78 -6.07 -5.60
N GLN A 259 9.92 -7.08 -6.46
CA GLN A 259 8.88 -7.48 -7.40
C GLN A 259 8.31 -8.84 -6.98
N PHE A 260 6.99 -8.93 -6.89
CA PHE A 260 6.27 -10.16 -6.59
C PHE A 260 5.59 -10.61 -7.87
N MET A 261 6.15 -11.64 -8.50
CA MET A 261 5.72 -12.12 -9.80
C MET A 261 5.62 -13.63 -9.78
N ARG A 262 4.57 -14.17 -10.39
CA ARG A 262 4.41 -15.60 -10.55
C ARG A 262 5.62 -16.27 -11.22
N ALA A 263 5.88 -17.50 -10.81
CA ALA A 263 6.98 -18.33 -11.30
C ALA A 263 8.36 -17.64 -11.22
N TYR A 264 8.53 -16.72 -10.27
CA TYR A 264 9.77 -15.96 -10.09
C TYR A 264 10.13 -15.89 -8.61
N PRO A 265 11.41 -16.13 -8.24
CA PRO A 265 11.80 -16.13 -6.83
C PRO A 265 11.77 -14.72 -6.25
N VAL A 266 11.56 -14.62 -4.94
CA VAL A 266 11.59 -13.36 -4.18
C VAL A 266 12.46 -13.54 -2.93
N GLY A 267 13.41 -12.64 -2.71
CA GLY A 267 14.29 -12.62 -1.52
C GLY A 267 15.58 -13.44 -1.64
N SER A 268 15.86 -14.02 -2.82
CA SER A 268 16.97 -14.98 -2.99
C SER A 268 18.36 -14.37 -3.23
N THR A 269 18.42 -13.18 -3.87
CA THR A 269 19.58 -12.34 -4.35
C THR A 269 19.70 -12.18 -5.88
N PRO A 270 20.46 -11.17 -6.38
CA PRO A 270 20.67 -10.96 -7.81
C PRO A 270 21.28 -12.12 -8.60
N ASP A 271 22.17 -12.91 -7.99
CA ASP A 271 22.80 -14.09 -8.59
C ASP A 271 21.84 -15.29 -8.72
N GLN A 272 20.71 -15.26 -8.02
CA GLN A 272 19.66 -16.27 -8.04
C GLN A 272 18.41 -15.79 -8.80
N GLY A 273 18.54 -14.71 -9.58
CA GLY A 273 17.49 -14.20 -10.45
C GLY A 273 16.68 -13.03 -9.89
N ASP A 274 16.75 -12.72 -8.60
CA ASP A 274 15.98 -11.63 -7.97
C ASP A 274 16.87 -10.41 -7.64
N GLY A 275 17.21 -9.62 -8.66
CA GLY A 275 18.12 -8.48 -8.53
C GLY A 275 18.04 -7.45 -9.65
N PRO A 276 19.06 -6.59 -9.82
CA PRO A 276 19.09 -5.65 -10.92
C PRO A 276 19.04 -6.38 -12.25
N GLY A 277 17.96 -6.18 -13.00
CA GLY A 277 17.77 -6.82 -14.30
C GLY A 277 16.72 -7.94 -14.31
N THR A 278 16.04 -8.19 -13.17
CA THR A 278 14.87 -9.06 -13.09
C THR A 278 13.86 -8.71 -14.19
N PRO A 279 13.36 -9.68 -14.97
CA PRO A 279 12.28 -9.46 -15.93
C PRO A 279 11.02 -8.93 -15.23
N ARG A 280 10.39 -7.93 -15.84
CA ARG A 280 9.06 -7.46 -15.42
C ARG A 280 7.92 -8.31 -15.98
N HIS A 281 8.20 -8.99 -17.09
CA HIS A 281 7.24 -9.89 -17.73
C HIS A 281 7.51 -11.33 -17.27
N PRO A 282 6.48 -12.10 -16.88
CA PRO A 282 6.63 -13.50 -16.50
C PRO A 282 7.16 -14.34 -17.68
N THR A 283 8.05 -15.29 -17.40
CA THR A 283 8.72 -16.14 -18.41
C THR A 283 8.15 -17.55 -18.46
N ASP A 284 7.05 -17.81 -17.76
CA ASP A 284 6.37 -19.11 -17.62
C ASP A 284 5.52 -19.52 -18.84
N GLY A 285 5.55 -18.74 -19.91
CA GLY A 285 4.79 -18.99 -21.13
C GLY A 285 3.31 -18.60 -21.07
N ARG A 286 2.78 -18.22 -19.89
CA ARG A 286 1.41 -17.74 -19.74
C ARG A 286 1.31 -16.24 -20.10
N PRO A 287 0.14 -15.74 -20.59
CA PRO A 287 -0.06 -14.31 -20.84
C PRO A 287 0.14 -13.46 -19.57
N LEU A 288 0.60 -12.21 -19.69
CA LEU A 288 0.73 -11.30 -18.53
C LEU A 288 -0.59 -11.19 -17.75
N TRP A 289 -1.68 -10.89 -18.46
CA TRP A 289 -3.01 -10.77 -17.88
C TRP A 289 -3.82 -12.05 -18.07
N ILE A 290 -4.23 -12.65 -16.96
CA ILE A 290 -5.13 -13.79 -16.90
C ILE A 290 -6.32 -13.39 -16.01
N PRO A 291 -7.55 -13.32 -16.54
CA PRO A 291 -7.90 -13.38 -17.96
C PRO A 291 -7.32 -12.17 -18.75
N PRO A 292 -7.27 -12.26 -20.10
CA PRO A 292 -6.77 -11.18 -20.96
C PRO A 292 -7.41 -9.81 -20.67
N SER A 293 -6.70 -8.74 -21.01
CA SER A 293 -7.21 -7.38 -20.83
C SER A 293 -8.55 -7.18 -21.55
N PRO A 294 -9.58 -6.65 -20.87
CA PRO A 294 -10.76 -6.13 -21.53
C PRO A 294 -10.40 -4.98 -22.47
N LYS A 295 -11.29 -4.76 -23.45
CA LYS A 295 -11.19 -3.66 -24.40
C LYS A 295 -12.14 -2.53 -24.01
N VAL A 296 -11.58 -1.37 -23.64
CA VAL A 296 -12.33 -0.12 -23.46
C VAL A 296 -12.76 0.40 -24.83
N ALA A 297 -14.06 0.68 -24.98
CA ALA A 297 -14.70 1.05 -26.25
C ALA A 297 -14.39 0.08 -27.42
N GLY A 298 -14.06 -1.19 -27.11
CA GLY A 298 -13.69 -2.21 -28.10
C GLY A 298 -12.34 -2.01 -28.80
N LEU A 299 -11.57 -0.97 -28.47
CA LEU A 299 -10.37 -0.57 -29.23
C LEU A 299 -9.10 -0.54 -28.39
N LEU A 300 -9.18 -0.19 -27.10
CA LEU A 300 -8.01 0.06 -26.26
C LEU A 300 -7.95 -0.95 -25.11
N ASP A 301 -6.77 -1.48 -24.83
CA ASP A 301 -6.58 -2.33 -23.66
C ASP A 301 -6.72 -1.52 -22.37
N GLU A 302 -7.62 -1.99 -21.51
CA GLU A 302 -7.79 -1.42 -20.18
C GLU A 302 -6.54 -1.60 -19.32
N MET A 303 -5.92 -2.77 -19.41
CA MET A 303 -4.71 -3.10 -18.68
C MET A 303 -3.48 -2.72 -19.50
N ALA A 304 -2.50 -2.13 -18.83
CA ALA A 304 -1.25 -1.73 -19.45
C ALA A 304 -0.40 -2.96 -19.80
N SER A 305 0.44 -2.84 -20.83
CA SER A 305 1.35 -3.89 -21.26
C SER A 305 2.75 -3.69 -20.69
N ILE A 306 3.46 -4.79 -20.43
CA ILE A 306 4.89 -4.83 -20.15
C ILE A 306 5.57 -5.54 -21.32
N GLY A 307 6.61 -4.94 -21.89
CA GLY A 307 7.43 -5.59 -22.92
C GLY A 307 8.18 -6.81 -22.37
N LYS A 308 8.37 -7.84 -23.20
CA LYS A 308 9.05 -9.09 -22.79
C LYS A 308 10.50 -8.88 -22.32
N ASP A 309 11.16 -7.86 -22.86
CA ASP A 309 12.55 -7.52 -22.53
C ASP A 309 12.66 -6.44 -21.43
N GLU A 310 11.53 -5.96 -20.90
CA GLU A 310 11.55 -4.96 -19.82
C GLU A 310 12.06 -5.56 -18.52
N LYS A 311 12.91 -4.79 -17.83
CA LYS A 311 13.58 -5.18 -16.60
C LYS A 311 13.32 -4.19 -15.48
N ILE A 312 13.35 -4.68 -14.25
CA ILE A 312 13.24 -3.89 -13.02
C ILE A 312 14.56 -3.96 -12.24
N TYR A 313 14.82 -2.92 -11.44
CA TYR A 313 15.95 -2.88 -10.53
C TYR A 313 15.57 -3.46 -9.16
N VAL A 314 15.56 -4.76 -8.95
CA VAL A 314 15.33 -5.31 -7.60
C VAL A 314 16.60 -5.20 -6.76
N ASN A 315 16.50 -4.66 -5.55
CA ASN A 315 17.65 -4.48 -4.65
C ASN A 315 17.34 -4.79 -3.18
N GLY A 316 16.19 -5.40 -2.90
CA GLY A 316 15.90 -5.90 -1.56
C GLY A 316 16.97 -6.90 -1.09
N PRO A 317 17.37 -6.86 0.20
CA PRO A 317 18.39 -7.77 0.72
C PRO A 317 17.95 -9.24 0.63
N ARG A 318 18.92 -10.16 0.73
CA ARG A 318 18.61 -11.59 0.88
C ARG A 318 17.82 -11.80 2.16
N VAL A 319 16.81 -12.67 2.12
CA VAL A 319 16.13 -13.16 3.32
C VAL A 319 16.54 -14.60 3.61
N PRO A 320 16.46 -15.08 4.86
CA PRO A 320 16.91 -16.44 5.22
C PRO A 320 16.13 -17.54 4.48
N ASP A 321 14.81 -17.39 4.41
CA ASP A 321 13.90 -18.34 3.77
C ASP A 321 13.20 -17.64 2.59
N PRO A 322 13.85 -17.55 1.40
CA PRO A 322 13.26 -16.86 0.26
C PRO A 322 12.12 -17.67 -0.36
N MET A 323 11.23 -16.98 -1.09
CA MET A 323 10.23 -17.65 -1.90
C MET A 323 10.86 -18.16 -3.19
N SER A 324 10.79 -19.48 -3.41
CA SER A 324 11.25 -20.10 -4.66
C SER A 324 10.29 -19.80 -5.81
N ALA A 325 10.74 -20.01 -7.05
CA ALA A 325 9.90 -19.92 -8.23
C ALA A 325 8.69 -20.89 -8.16
N ASP A 326 8.89 -22.08 -7.57
CA ASP A 326 7.83 -23.09 -7.42
C ASP A 326 6.74 -22.63 -6.44
N LEU A 327 7.13 -22.06 -5.28
CA LEU A 327 6.18 -21.48 -4.32
C LEU A 327 5.45 -20.25 -4.88
N MET A 328 6.07 -19.58 -5.85
CA MET A 328 5.49 -18.44 -6.56
C MET A 328 4.74 -18.85 -7.83
N TYR A 329 4.68 -20.14 -8.19
CA TYR A 329 4.14 -20.56 -9.49
C TYR A 329 2.69 -20.09 -9.70
N ASP A 330 1.85 -20.22 -8.67
CA ASP A 330 0.44 -19.79 -8.66
C ASP A 330 0.24 -18.50 -7.85
N PHE A 331 1.23 -17.60 -7.87
CA PHE A 331 1.17 -16.35 -7.11
C PHE A 331 -0.06 -15.49 -7.42
N ASN A 332 -0.51 -15.39 -8.66
CA ASN A 332 -1.71 -14.63 -8.99
C ASN A 332 -2.89 -15.59 -9.16
N GLU A 333 -4.06 -15.17 -8.68
CA GLU A 333 -5.30 -15.87 -8.93
C GLU A 333 -5.71 -15.71 -10.40
N ASP A 334 -6.17 -16.81 -10.99
CA ASP A 334 -6.71 -16.91 -12.33
C ASP A 334 -8.22 -17.23 -12.25
N LEU A 335 -8.96 -17.01 -13.35
CA LEU A 335 -10.32 -17.55 -13.44
C LEU A 335 -10.28 -19.08 -13.46
N ASP A 336 -11.25 -19.73 -12.81
CA ASP A 336 -11.40 -21.18 -12.89
C ASP A 336 -11.57 -21.59 -14.37
N PRO A 337 -10.75 -22.52 -14.89
CA PRO A 337 -10.86 -22.95 -16.28
C PRO A 337 -12.21 -23.60 -16.60
N ASP A 338 -12.95 -24.08 -15.60
CA ASP A 338 -14.33 -24.51 -15.71
C ASP A 338 -15.30 -23.32 -15.50
N PRO A 339 -15.97 -22.83 -16.55
CA PRO A 339 -16.88 -21.68 -16.45
C PRO A 339 -18.07 -21.89 -15.50
N SER A 340 -18.36 -23.14 -15.14
CA SER A 340 -19.40 -23.49 -14.17
C SER A 340 -18.96 -23.29 -12.71
N LYS A 341 -17.64 -23.27 -12.47
CA LYS A 341 -17.03 -23.08 -11.14
C LYS A 341 -16.54 -21.66 -10.88
N GLY A 342 -16.45 -20.84 -11.93
CA GLY A 342 -16.16 -19.40 -11.80
C GLY A 342 -17.07 -18.71 -10.78
N LYS A 343 -16.46 -17.93 -9.87
CA LYS A 343 -17.19 -17.15 -8.87
C LYS A 343 -17.94 -16.02 -9.58
N LYS A 344 -19.27 -16.14 -9.68
CA LYS A 344 -20.14 -15.15 -10.33
C LYS A 344 -20.22 -13.85 -9.53
N LEU A 345 -20.43 -12.71 -10.20
CA LEU A 345 -20.52 -11.40 -9.55
C LEU A 345 -21.58 -11.35 -8.46
N SER A 346 -22.74 -11.97 -8.66
CA SER A 346 -23.80 -12.00 -7.64
C SER A 346 -23.45 -12.80 -6.38
N LYS A 347 -22.39 -13.62 -6.45
CA LYS A 347 -21.93 -14.52 -5.38
C LYS A 347 -20.63 -14.07 -4.72
N THR A 348 -20.09 -12.92 -5.09
CA THR A 348 -18.93 -12.37 -4.39
C THR A 348 -19.34 -11.79 -3.04
N GLU A 349 -18.43 -11.85 -2.06
CA GLU A 349 -18.68 -11.28 -0.73
C GLU A 349 -18.88 -9.76 -0.78
N ASP A 350 -18.19 -9.12 -1.73
CA ASP A 350 -18.25 -7.68 -1.92
C ASP A 350 -19.50 -7.21 -2.68
N PHE A 351 -20.24 -8.13 -3.32
CA PHE A 351 -21.43 -7.80 -4.11
C PHE A 351 -22.43 -6.92 -3.35
N LYS A 352 -22.62 -7.21 -2.07
CA LYS A 352 -23.52 -6.44 -1.19
C LYS A 352 -23.14 -4.95 -1.08
N TYR A 353 -21.86 -4.60 -1.23
CA TYR A 353 -21.37 -3.23 -1.09
C TYR A 353 -21.48 -2.42 -2.38
N TYR A 354 -21.29 -3.06 -3.54
CA TYR A 354 -21.31 -2.34 -4.83
C TYR A 354 -22.55 -2.61 -5.68
N LYS A 355 -23.52 -3.40 -5.19
CA LYS A 355 -24.77 -3.63 -5.88
C LYS A 355 -25.41 -2.31 -6.34
N GLU A 356 -25.62 -1.36 -5.44
CA GLU A 356 -26.28 -0.08 -5.75
C GLU A 356 -25.55 0.71 -6.84
N LEU A 357 -24.22 0.73 -6.78
CA LEU A 357 -23.36 1.38 -7.77
C LEU A 357 -23.54 0.81 -9.19
N LEU A 358 -23.91 -0.47 -9.30
CA LEU A 358 -24.22 -1.10 -10.59
C LEU A 358 -25.59 -0.70 -11.12
N TYR A 359 -26.58 -0.53 -10.23
CA TYR A 359 -27.91 -0.04 -10.59
C TYR A 359 -27.89 1.43 -11.04
N GLU A 360 -26.92 2.23 -10.61
CA GLU A 360 -26.74 3.60 -11.12
C GLU A 360 -26.27 3.63 -12.59
N LYS A 361 -25.68 2.54 -13.10
CA LYS A 361 -25.08 2.44 -14.44
C LYS A 361 -25.75 1.36 -15.29
N LEU A 362 -27.03 1.57 -15.56
CA LEU A 362 -27.83 0.71 -16.44
C LEU A 362 -27.37 0.81 -17.90
N LYS A 363 -27.24 -0.33 -18.57
CA LYS A 363 -27.03 -0.39 -20.03
C LYS A 363 -28.30 0.00 -20.77
N TRP A 364 -28.12 0.57 -21.95
CA TRP A 364 -29.17 0.64 -22.94
C TRP A 364 -29.29 -0.69 -23.67
N VAL A 365 -30.48 -1.27 -23.66
CA VAL A 365 -30.85 -2.51 -24.37
C VAL A 365 -31.79 -2.13 -25.51
N ASP A 366 -31.60 -2.75 -26.67
CA ASP A 366 -32.54 -2.59 -27.78
C ASP A 366 -33.89 -3.23 -27.38
N ASP A 367 -34.99 -2.50 -27.58
CA ASP A 367 -36.34 -3.03 -27.39
C ASP A 367 -36.63 -4.12 -28.43
N GLU A 368 -37.56 -5.02 -28.11
CA GLU A 368 -38.05 -5.96 -29.10
C GLU A 368 -38.56 -5.21 -30.34
N PRO A 369 -38.18 -5.67 -31.55
CA PRO A 369 -38.53 -4.98 -32.78
C PRO A 369 -40.05 -4.93 -32.93
N ASN A 370 -40.61 -3.71 -32.92
CA ASN A 370 -42.03 -3.52 -33.20
C ASN A 370 -42.28 -3.86 -34.69
N PRO A 371 -43.15 -4.83 -35.01
CA PRO A 371 -43.42 -5.22 -36.39
C PRO A 371 -43.96 -4.09 -37.28
N TYR A 372 -44.45 -2.99 -36.68
CA TYR A 372 -45.01 -1.82 -37.38
C TYR A 372 -44.15 -0.55 -37.30
N ASP A 373 -43.08 -0.55 -36.49
CA ASP A 373 -42.16 0.59 -36.34
C ASP A 373 -40.72 0.10 -36.39
N LYS A 374 -40.07 0.30 -37.55
CA LYS A 374 -38.70 -0.18 -37.82
C LYS A 374 -37.60 0.65 -37.14
N ARG A 375 -37.96 1.65 -36.32
CA ARG A 375 -36.97 2.45 -35.61
C ARG A 375 -36.42 1.65 -34.43
N PRO A 376 -35.09 1.54 -34.28
CA PRO A 376 -34.51 0.91 -33.11
C PRO A 376 -34.88 1.74 -31.88
N ARG A 377 -35.73 1.19 -31.01
CA ARG A 377 -36.05 1.78 -29.71
C ARG A 377 -35.08 1.19 -28.72
N ARG A 378 -34.56 2.02 -27.83
CA ARG A 378 -33.66 1.61 -26.75
C ARG A 378 -34.29 1.98 -25.42
N ARG A 379 -34.21 1.07 -24.47
CA ARG A 379 -34.62 1.29 -23.07
C ARG A 379 -33.48 0.94 -22.12
N ARG A 380 -33.61 1.36 -20.87
CA ARG A 380 -32.68 0.90 -19.82
C ARG A 380 -32.97 -0.56 -19.48
N GLN A 381 -31.96 -1.27 -19.00
CA GLN A 381 -32.10 -2.63 -18.45
C GLN A 381 -33.19 -2.66 -17.36
N THR A 382 -33.94 -3.76 -17.34
CA THR A 382 -34.86 -4.15 -16.26
C THR A 382 -34.11 -4.85 -15.13
N ASP A 383 -34.72 -4.91 -13.94
CA ASP A 383 -34.15 -5.64 -12.79
C ASP A 383 -33.84 -7.10 -13.09
N ALA A 384 -34.67 -7.76 -13.91
CA ALA A 384 -34.46 -9.14 -14.33
C ALA A 384 -33.22 -9.29 -15.23
N GLU A 385 -33.00 -8.36 -16.16
CA GLU A 385 -31.83 -8.36 -17.05
C GLU A 385 -30.53 -8.06 -16.27
N ILE A 386 -30.59 -7.13 -15.30
CA ILE A 386 -29.46 -6.84 -14.41
C ILE A 386 -29.13 -8.07 -13.58
N LYS A 387 -30.12 -8.69 -12.93
CA LYS A 387 -29.91 -9.90 -12.14
C LYS A 387 -29.31 -11.01 -12.99
N HIS A 388 -29.81 -11.21 -14.21
CA HIS A 388 -29.28 -12.20 -15.13
C HIS A 388 -27.82 -11.91 -15.50
N GLU A 389 -27.47 -10.66 -15.81
CA GLU A 389 -26.10 -10.24 -16.08
C GLU A 389 -25.16 -10.55 -14.89
N LEU A 390 -25.59 -10.25 -13.67
CA LEU A 390 -24.79 -10.48 -12.46
C LEU A 390 -24.63 -11.97 -12.13
N ASP A 391 -25.65 -12.78 -12.41
CA ASP A 391 -25.63 -14.23 -12.21
C ASP A 391 -24.79 -14.96 -13.28
N THR A 392 -24.50 -14.31 -14.40
CA THR A 392 -23.77 -14.91 -15.54
C THR A 392 -22.35 -14.38 -15.71
N THR A 393 -22.04 -13.19 -15.21
CA THR A 393 -20.70 -12.58 -15.31
C THR A 393 -19.77 -13.14 -14.23
N ASP A 394 -18.56 -13.55 -14.64
CA ASP A 394 -17.52 -14.00 -13.74
C ASP A 394 -16.80 -12.81 -13.05
N ALA A 395 -16.53 -12.94 -11.76
CA ALA A 395 -15.74 -11.99 -11.01
C ALA A 395 -14.25 -12.20 -11.33
N ILE A 396 -13.61 -11.17 -11.85
CA ILE A 396 -12.19 -11.22 -12.18
C ILE A 396 -11.38 -10.89 -10.92
N PRO A 397 -10.41 -11.72 -10.51
CA PRO A 397 -9.57 -11.41 -9.36
C PRO A 397 -8.73 -10.15 -9.64
N THR A 398 -8.57 -9.29 -8.64
CA THR A 398 -7.78 -8.04 -8.79
C THR A 398 -6.28 -8.29 -8.69
N ASN A 399 -5.90 -9.34 -7.95
CA ASN A 399 -4.53 -9.63 -7.51
C ASN A 399 -3.85 -8.46 -6.76
N HIS A 400 -4.64 -7.55 -6.20
CA HIS A 400 -4.16 -6.29 -5.63
C HIS A 400 -3.55 -6.46 -4.24
N SER A 401 -4.08 -7.40 -3.45
CA SER A 401 -3.62 -7.70 -2.09
C SER A 401 -2.81 -8.98 -2.00
N THR A 402 -2.54 -9.64 -3.13
CA THR A 402 -1.96 -10.99 -3.16
C THR A 402 -0.58 -11.07 -2.55
N ILE A 403 0.18 -9.96 -2.56
CA ILE A 403 1.47 -9.87 -1.85
C ILE A 403 1.37 -10.15 -0.34
N PHE A 404 0.19 -10.03 0.27
CA PHE A 404 -0.07 -10.27 1.69
C PHE A 404 -0.87 -11.53 1.94
N SER A 405 -1.67 -12.01 0.98
CA SER A 405 -2.54 -13.17 1.16
C SER A 405 -2.00 -14.45 0.51
N HIS A 406 -1.03 -14.37 -0.39
CA HIS A 406 -0.48 -15.55 -1.08
C HIS A 406 0.03 -16.59 -0.10
N LEU A 407 -0.41 -17.84 -0.28
CA LEU A 407 -0.13 -18.98 0.59
C LEU A 407 -0.32 -18.61 2.08
N GLU A 408 -1.49 -18.08 2.43
CA GLU A 408 -1.82 -17.72 3.82
C GLU A 408 -0.84 -16.71 4.45
N GLY A 409 -0.24 -15.85 3.62
CA GLY A 409 0.65 -14.78 4.09
C GLY A 409 2.12 -15.18 4.21
N GLU A 410 2.55 -16.27 3.57
CA GLU A 410 3.96 -16.68 3.53
C GLU A 410 4.89 -15.59 2.99
N LEU A 411 4.42 -14.74 2.07
CA LEU A 411 5.20 -13.58 1.61
C LEU A 411 5.45 -12.55 2.71
N ALA A 412 4.45 -12.29 3.56
CA ALA A 412 4.63 -11.41 4.70
C ALA A 412 5.61 -12.04 5.71
N ARG A 413 5.46 -13.35 5.97
CA ARG A 413 6.31 -14.11 6.90
C ARG A 413 7.77 -14.19 6.45
N ARG A 414 8.00 -14.50 5.17
CA ARG A 414 9.33 -14.75 4.60
C ARG A 414 10.04 -13.52 4.07
N ILE A 415 9.31 -12.52 3.61
CA ILE A 415 9.89 -11.34 2.95
C ILE A 415 9.72 -10.09 3.82
N LEU A 416 8.48 -9.68 4.09
CA LEU A 416 8.21 -8.42 4.79
C LEU A 416 8.80 -8.41 6.20
N ALA A 417 8.65 -9.51 6.95
CA ALA A 417 9.17 -9.62 8.31
C ALA A 417 10.67 -9.33 8.41
N TYR A 418 11.45 -9.67 7.38
CA TYR A 418 12.90 -9.44 7.33
C TYR A 418 13.29 -8.07 6.75
N ASP A 419 12.39 -7.40 6.05
CA ASP A 419 12.57 -6.00 5.62
C ASP A 419 12.18 -5.00 6.72
N LEU A 420 11.44 -5.43 7.76
CA LEU A 420 11.12 -4.59 8.91
C LEU A 420 12.40 -4.17 9.66
N PRO A 421 12.43 -2.95 10.24
CA PRO A 421 13.50 -2.54 11.14
C PRO A 421 13.34 -3.23 12.50
N ILE A 422 14.43 -3.76 13.03
CA ILE A 422 14.47 -4.36 14.36
C ILE A 422 14.90 -3.32 15.38
N GLY A 423 14.15 -3.16 16.46
CA GLY A 423 14.52 -2.27 17.56
C GLY A 423 13.48 -2.29 18.68
N ARG A 424 13.59 -1.35 19.63
CA ARG A 424 12.69 -1.27 20.78
C ARG A 424 11.26 -0.90 20.39
N ALA A 425 10.31 -1.31 21.21
CA ALA A 425 8.90 -0.98 21.08
C ALA A 425 8.28 -0.80 22.49
N ASP A 426 8.89 0.06 23.30
CA ASP A 426 8.50 0.29 24.69
C ASP A 426 7.07 0.87 24.78
N SER A 427 6.65 1.64 23.75
CA SER A 427 5.28 2.16 23.61
C SER A 427 4.20 1.07 23.63
N PHE A 428 4.46 -0.10 23.05
CA PHE A 428 3.50 -1.20 23.04
C PHE A 428 3.28 -1.80 24.44
N SER A 429 4.31 -1.76 25.29
CA SER A 429 4.24 -2.26 26.66
C SER A 429 3.37 -1.37 27.54
N ASN A 430 3.28 -0.07 27.25
CA ASN A 430 2.33 0.83 27.91
C ASN A 430 0.93 0.67 27.29
N ARG A 431 0.13 -0.23 27.86
CA ARG A 431 -1.22 -0.56 27.36
C ARG A 431 -2.18 0.63 27.34
N THR A 432 -2.05 1.56 28.29
CA THR A 432 -2.90 2.76 28.32
C THR A 432 -2.56 3.70 27.18
N PHE A 433 -1.27 3.98 26.97
CA PHE A 433 -0.80 4.77 25.83
C PHE A 433 -1.15 4.11 24.50
N TRP A 434 -0.96 2.80 24.37
CA TRP A 434 -1.31 2.04 23.16
C TRP A 434 -2.81 2.13 22.83
N LYS A 435 -3.69 1.99 23.83
CA LYS A 435 -5.14 2.19 23.65
C LYS A 435 -5.48 3.61 23.22
N GLN A 436 -4.79 4.62 23.73
CA GLN A 436 -4.97 6.01 23.30
C GLN A 436 -4.56 6.20 21.84
N LEU A 437 -3.44 5.59 21.40
CA LEU A 437 -3.03 5.62 20.00
C LEU A 437 -4.05 4.94 19.08
N ILE A 438 -4.59 3.78 19.47
CA ILE A 438 -5.66 3.11 18.71
C ILE A 438 -6.89 4.04 18.58
N LYS A 439 -7.30 4.66 19.69
CA LYS A 439 -8.41 5.61 19.73
C LYS A 439 -8.18 6.83 18.83
N GLN A 440 -6.96 7.37 18.83
CA GLN A 440 -6.58 8.49 17.98
C GLN A 440 -6.50 8.09 16.50
N ALA A 441 -6.11 6.84 16.20
CA ALA A 441 -6.07 6.30 14.85
C ALA A 441 -7.48 6.07 14.25
N ASP A 442 -8.45 5.69 15.08
CA ASP A 442 -9.83 5.50 14.67
C ASP A 442 -10.55 6.83 14.48
N TRP A 443 -10.70 7.24 13.22
CA TRP A 443 -11.33 8.48 12.82
C TRP A 443 -12.83 8.57 13.06
N LEU A 444 -13.48 7.43 13.34
CA LEU A 444 -14.91 7.38 13.65
C LEU A 444 -15.16 7.61 15.14
N GLU A 445 -14.13 7.51 15.98
CA GLU A 445 -14.28 7.70 17.40
C GLU A 445 -14.47 9.19 17.74
N PRO A 446 -15.50 9.54 18.53
CA PRO A 446 -15.72 10.91 18.97
C PRO A 446 -14.49 11.52 19.70
N GLY A 447 -14.08 12.70 19.26
CA GLY A 447 -12.91 13.45 19.72
C GLY A 447 -11.58 13.01 19.12
N SER A 448 -11.53 12.01 18.23
CA SER A 448 -10.28 11.52 17.61
C SER A 448 -9.75 12.41 16.49
N ASP A 449 -10.64 13.13 15.79
CA ASP A 449 -10.31 14.08 14.74
C ASP A 449 -11.29 15.24 14.73
N ALA A 450 -10.92 16.26 15.51
CA ALA A 450 -11.67 17.50 15.59
C ALA A 450 -11.84 18.19 14.22
N ALA A 451 -10.90 18.02 13.28
CA ALA A 451 -11.02 18.61 11.95
C ALA A 451 -12.10 17.89 11.13
N TYR A 452 -12.17 16.56 11.20
CA TYR A 452 -13.24 15.79 10.58
C TYR A 452 -14.62 16.10 11.21
N GLU A 453 -14.70 16.14 12.55
CA GLU A 453 -15.95 16.36 13.29
C GLU A 453 -16.56 17.75 13.10
N GLN A 454 -15.71 18.77 12.90
CA GLN A 454 -16.17 20.13 12.60
C GLN A 454 -16.65 20.31 11.15
N GLY A 455 -16.78 19.21 10.39
CA GLY A 455 -17.14 19.23 8.97
C GLY A 455 -16.02 19.77 8.08
N GLY A 456 -14.79 19.85 8.61
CA GLY A 456 -13.63 20.42 7.96
C GLY A 456 -13.07 19.50 6.87
N ASP A 457 -13.65 19.60 5.67
CA ASP A 457 -12.86 19.40 4.46
C ASP A 457 -11.64 20.32 4.55
N PHE A 458 -10.42 19.79 4.32
CA PHE A 458 -9.21 20.61 4.31
C PHE A 458 -9.42 21.87 3.44
N GLU A 459 -9.45 23.05 4.07
CA GLU A 459 -9.62 24.32 3.38
C GLU A 459 -8.29 24.81 2.80
N ASP A 460 -8.31 25.14 1.50
CA ASP A 460 -7.19 25.57 0.64
C ASP A 460 -6.35 26.76 1.18
N LYS A 461 -6.82 27.42 2.24
CA LYS A 461 -6.12 28.54 2.89
C LYS A 461 -5.00 28.10 3.83
N SER A 462 -4.90 26.81 4.17
CA SER A 462 -3.79 26.29 4.96
C SER A 462 -2.54 26.20 4.09
N PRO A 463 -1.36 26.71 4.54
CA PRO A 463 -0.15 26.63 3.74
C PRO A 463 0.16 25.16 3.40
N PRO A 464 0.59 24.87 2.16
CA PRO A 464 0.99 23.52 1.79
C PRO A 464 2.10 23.03 2.74
N PRO A 465 2.22 21.71 2.96
CA PRO A 465 3.34 21.18 3.73
C PRO A 465 4.66 21.73 3.15
N PRO A 466 5.64 22.06 4.00
CA PRO A 466 6.84 22.75 3.56
C PRO A 466 7.52 21.96 2.44
N ALA A 467 7.84 22.65 1.34
CA ALA A 467 8.50 22.04 0.18
C ALA A 467 9.96 21.62 0.46
N SER A 468 10.47 21.97 1.64
CA SER A 468 11.81 21.72 2.13
C SER A 468 11.76 20.88 3.40
N ILE A 469 12.77 20.02 3.59
CA ILE A 469 13.02 19.30 4.85
C ILE A 469 12.80 20.27 6.03
N PRO A 470 11.90 19.98 6.98
CA PRO A 470 11.74 20.80 8.17
C PRO A 470 13.12 21.01 8.80
N LYS A 471 13.50 22.26 9.11
CA LYS A 471 14.75 22.49 9.85
C LYS A 471 14.65 21.66 11.13
N ARG A 472 15.58 20.71 11.33
CA ARG A 472 15.70 19.94 12.56
C ARG A 472 15.88 20.95 13.70
N GLU A 473 14.82 21.25 14.44
CA GLU A 473 14.98 21.91 15.72
C GLU A 473 15.80 20.96 16.59
N LYS A 474 16.89 21.47 17.17
CA LYS A 474 17.67 20.70 18.12
C LYS A 474 16.74 20.38 19.30
N TRP A 475 16.49 19.09 19.49
CA TRP A 475 15.68 18.56 20.59
C TRP A 475 16.11 19.23 21.92
N PRO A 476 15.22 19.94 22.62
CA PRO A 476 15.53 20.41 23.95
C PRO A 476 15.71 19.20 24.87
N ARG A 477 16.92 19.03 25.42
CA ARG A 477 17.16 18.10 26.53
C ARG A 477 16.42 18.63 27.76
N LYS A 478 15.14 18.30 27.91
CA LYS A 478 14.44 18.41 29.19
C LYS A 478 13.71 17.09 29.46
N ILE A 479 14.45 16.16 30.03
CA ILE A 479 13.87 15.24 31.00
C ILE A 479 13.61 16.11 32.23
N SER A 480 12.36 16.47 32.48
CA SER A 480 11.96 17.01 33.78
C SER A 480 10.94 16.07 34.38
N ASN A 481 11.39 15.44 35.47
CA ASN A 481 10.62 14.64 36.41
C ASN A 481 9.23 15.24 36.66
N ALA A 482 8.19 14.52 36.25
CA ALA A 482 6.81 14.76 36.68
C ALA A 482 6.15 13.40 36.96
N CYS A 483 6.72 12.67 37.93
CA CYS A 483 6.10 11.53 38.61
C CYS A 483 6.78 11.38 39.97
N ALA A 484 6.56 12.37 40.83
CA ALA A 484 6.78 12.29 42.26
C ALA A 484 5.88 13.38 42.84
N ASP A 485 4.65 13.02 43.18
CA ASP A 485 3.79 13.63 44.20
C ASP A 485 2.35 13.16 43.98
N CYS A 486 2.09 11.92 44.40
CA CYS A 486 0.76 11.42 44.78
C CYS A 486 0.98 10.30 45.82
N THR A 487 1.51 10.70 46.98
CA THR A 487 1.38 9.97 48.24
C THR A 487 1.10 11.02 49.31
N ASP A 488 -0.18 11.21 49.60
CA ASP A 488 -0.77 11.24 50.94
C ASP A 488 -2.30 11.18 50.84
#